data_AF-A0A968TG06-F1
#
_entry.id   AF-A0A968TG06-F1
#
_cell.length_a   1.000
_cell.length_b   1.000
_cell.length_c   1.000
_cell.angle_alpha   90.00
_cell.angle_beta   90.00
_cell.angle_gamma   90.00
#
_symmetry.space_group_name_H-M   'P 1'
#
loop_
_entity.id
_entity.type
_entity.pdbx_description
1 polymer ?
#
loop_
_entity_poly.entity_id
_entity_poly.type
_entity_poly.pdbx_seq_one_letter_code
_entity_poly.pdbx_strand_id
1 'polypeptide(L)'
;MLEISTSSNFVVSPEELFTELTPEEGAIIEGGKSVLIRKIQAIKAGADTFSADDTYITIGGKKVWGEKSMTTGQSREVYERRYFNGSTRVALFDEDLGRDDQLGSFTVSGATNGTAIARVSGSGSSYDVYYQVFA
;
A
#
# COMPACT_ATOMS: atom_id res chain seq x y z
N MET A 1 -61.76 -30.59 13.96
CA MET A 1 -61.13 -29.83 12.87
C MET A 1 -59.72 -29.50 13.35
N LEU A 2 -58.71 -30.10 12.73
CA LEU A 2 -57.29 -29.91 13.04
C LEU A 2 -56.80 -28.64 12.34
N GLU A 3 -56.00 -27.81 13.02
CA GLU A 3 -55.03 -26.95 12.34
C GLU A 3 -53.64 -27.20 12.94
N ILE A 4 -52.72 -27.63 12.07
CA ILE A 4 -51.33 -27.91 12.36
C ILE A 4 -50.57 -26.61 12.06
N SER A 5 -50.01 -25.96 13.09
CA SER A 5 -49.14 -24.79 12.92
C SER A 5 -47.76 -25.25 12.49
N THR A 6 -47.42 -25.04 11.23
CA THR A 6 -46.14 -25.39 10.62
C THR A 6 -45.03 -24.51 11.19
N SER A 7 -44.07 -25.13 11.88
CA SER A 7 -42.82 -24.48 12.32
C SER A 7 -42.02 -24.05 11.10
N SER A 8 -41.72 -22.75 10.98
CA SER A 8 -40.81 -22.22 9.96
C SER A 8 -39.38 -22.65 10.30
N ASN A 9 -38.89 -23.70 9.65
CA ASN A 9 -37.46 -23.99 9.60
C ASN A 9 -36.76 -22.86 8.84
N PHE A 10 -36.12 -21.95 9.56
CA PHE A 10 -35.12 -21.06 8.98
C PHE A 10 -33.95 -21.93 8.51
N VAL A 11 -34.02 -22.37 7.25
CA VAL A 11 -32.84 -22.88 6.54
C VAL A 11 -32.02 -21.65 6.19
N VAL A 12 -31.16 -21.23 7.10
CA VAL A 12 -30.08 -20.29 6.77
C VAL A 12 -29.17 -21.07 5.82
N SER A 13 -29.06 -20.63 4.57
CA SER A 13 -28.21 -21.32 3.61
C SER A 13 -26.75 -21.23 4.10
N PRO A 14 -25.94 -22.30 3.96
CA PRO A 14 -24.54 -22.27 4.39
C PRO A 14 -23.69 -21.20 3.69
N GLU A 15 -24.21 -20.62 2.61
CA GLU A 15 -23.56 -19.60 1.79
C GLU A 15 -23.43 -18.24 2.50
N GLU A 16 -24.22 -17.97 3.53
CA GLU A 16 -24.15 -16.71 4.30
C GLU A 16 -23.14 -16.74 5.47
N LEU A 17 -22.44 -17.87 5.68
CA LEU A 17 -21.52 -18.03 6.82
C LEU A 17 -20.04 -17.77 6.50
N PHE A 18 -19.72 -17.42 5.27
CA PHE A 18 -18.36 -17.01 4.89
C PHE A 18 -18.31 -15.50 4.83
N THR A 19 -17.90 -14.87 5.92
CA THR A 19 -17.37 -13.50 5.84
C THR A 19 -16.11 -13.58 4.98
N GLU A 20 -16.18 -13.15 3.73
CA GLU A 20 -14.97 -12.96 2.92
C GLU A 20 -14.07 -11.95 3.62
N LEU A 21 -13.00 -12.44 4.24
CA LEU A 21 -11.99 -11.58 4.84
C LEU A 21 -11.30 -10.82 3.71
N THR A 22 -11.07 -9.52 3.93
CA THR A 22 -10.16 -8.79 3.04
C THR A 22 -8.77 -9.44 3.09
N PRO A 23 -7.96 -9.35 2.01
CA PRO A 23 -6.60 -9.88 2.03
C PRO A 23 -5.76 -9.34 3.20
N GLU A 24 -6.03 -8.12 3.65
CA GLU A 24 -5.40 -7.54 4.84
C GLU A 24 -5.86 -8.20 6.14
N GLU A 25 -7.16 -8.44 6.32
CA GLU A 25 -7.69 -9.13 7.50
C GLU A 25 -7.25 -10.60 7.53
N GLY A 26 -7.24 -11.27 6.38
CA GLY A 26 -6.67 -12.62 6.22
C GLY A 26 -5.18 -12.64 6.56
N ALA A 27 -4.41 -11.65 6.10
CA ALA A 27 -3.01 -11.53 6.46
C ALA A 27 -2.83 -11.37 7.97
N ILE A 28 -3.63 -10.56 8.67
CA ILE A 28 -3.49 -10.41 10.13
C ILE A 28 -3.74 -11.74 10.87
N ILE A 29 -4.72 -12.52 10.41
CA ILE A 29 -5.10 -13.80 11.05
C ILE A 29 -4.07 -14.91 10.77
N GLU A 30 -3.43 -14.91 9.59
CA GLU A 30 -2.44 -15.93 9.18
C GLU A 30 -1.01 -15.68 9.69
N GLY A 31 -0.78 -14.63 10.50
CA GLY A 31 0.58 -14.21 10.90
C GLY A 31 1.32 -13.44 9.80
N GLY A 32 0.57 -12.65 9.05
CA GLY A 32 1.00 -11.99 7.81
C GLY A 32 2.07 -10.93 7.99
N LYS A 33 2.80 -10.72 6.90
CA LYS A 33 3.89 -9.76 6.82
C LYS A 33 3.35 -8.34 6.83
N SER A 34 4.17 -7.41 7.29
CA SER A 34 3.89 -5.98 7.12
C SER A 34 5.09 -5.21 6.64
N VAL A 35 4.85 -4.20 5.79
CA VAL A 35 5.87 -3.25 5.36
C VAL A 35 5.59 -1.91 6.01
N LEU A 36 6.62 -1.32 6.61
CA LEU A 36 6.63 0.03 7.16
C LEU A 36 7.50 0.90 6.27
N ILE A 37 6.95 1.94 5.67
CA ILE A 37 7.71 2.99 5.00
C ILE A 37 8.05 4.07 6.04
N ARG A 38 9.33 4.30 6.30
CA ARG A 38 9.79 5.24 7.33
C ARG A 38 9.98 6.64 6.77
N LYS A 39 10.69 6.74 5.65
CA LYS A 39 11.14 7.99 5.05
C LYS A 39 11.25 7.83 3.55
N ILE A 40 11.03 8.91 2.80
CA ILE A 40 11.46 9.03 1.41
C ILE A 40 12.43 10.20 1.26
N GLN A 41 13.33 10.10 0.29
CA GLN A 41 14.23 11.17 -0.10
C GLN A 41 14.22 11.32 -1.62
N ALA A 42 13.91 12.51 -2.11
CA ALA A 42 14.08 12.85 -3.51
C ALA A 42 15.57 13.00 -3.80
N ILE A 43 16.13 12.09 -4.59
CA ILE A 43 17.50 12.20 -5.10
C ILE A 43 17.51 13.13 -6.31
N LYS A 44 16.45 13.07 -7.10
CA LYS A 44 16.15 13.98 -8.20
C LYS A 44 14.63 14.08 -8.32
N ALA A 45 14.08 15.27 -8.19
CA ALA A 45 12.71 15.60 -8.61
C ALA A 45 12.77 16.15 -10.04
N GLY A 46 11.75 15.86 -10.84
CA GLY A 46 11.75 16.18 -12.27
C GLY A 46 10.76 15.37 -13.09
N ALA A 47 9.66 14.92 -12.48
CA ALA A 47 8.47 14.50 -13.21
C ALA A 47 7.83 15.72 -13.88
N ASP A 48 7.74 16.80 -13.13
CA ASP A 48 7.46 18.11 -13.69
C ASP A 48 8.71 18.85 -14.18
N THR A 49 8.60 19.47 -15.36
CA THR A 49 9.70 20.26 -15.94
C THR A 49 9.94 21.58 -15.21
N PHE A 50 8.91 22.13 -14.55
CA PHE A 50 8.94 23.45 -13.93
C PHE A 50 8.46 23.47 -12.47
N SER A 51 8.04 22.33 -11.93
CA SER A 51 7.55 22.19 -10.56
C SER A 51 8.30 21.10 -9.80
N ALA A 52 8.08 21.08 -8.49
CA ALA A 52 8.45 19.99 -7.62
C ALA A 52 7.44 18.84 -7.79
N ASP A 53 7.86 17.60 -7.53
CA ASP A 53 6.95 16.45 -7.60
C ASP A 53 5.97 16.51 -6.40
N ASP A 54 4.67 16.53 -6.64
CA ASP A 54 3.60 16.32 -5.67
C ASP A 54 3.45 14.83 -5.32
N THR A 55 4.43 14.35 -4.55
CA THR A 55 4.65 12.93 -4.31
C THR A 55 3.59 12.28 -3.43
N TYR A 56 3.10 11.11 -3.84
CA TYR A 56 2.36 10.17 -3.00
C TYR A 56 2.87 8.73 -3.12
N ILE A 57 2.48 7.88 -2.16
CA ILE A 57 2.91 6.47 -2.06
C ILE A 57 1.68 5.57 -2.05
N THR A 58 1.78 4.47 -2.80
CA THR A 58 0.85 3.34 -2.72
C THR A 58 1.55 2.09 -2.20
N ILE A 59 0.80 1.27 -1.46
CA ILE A 59 1.22 -0.07 -1.06
C ILE A 59 0.09 -1.03 -1.44
N GLY A 60 0.42 -2.02 -2.28
CA GLY A 60 -0.58 -2.93 -2.86
C GLY A 60 -1.64 -2.21 -3.69
N GLY A 61 -1.26 -1.10 -4.35
CA GLY A 61 -2.17 -0.30 -5.20
C GLY A 61 -3.08 0.68 -4.46
N LYS A 62 -3.08 0.70 -3.12
CA LYS A 62 -3.86 1.66 -2.34
C LYS A 62 -2.96 2.81 -1.86
N LYS A 63 -3.35 4.08 -2.07
CA LYS A 63 -2.66 5.29 -1.55
C LYS A 63 -2.61 5.21 -0.01
N VAL A 64 -1.43 5.38 0.57
CA VAL A 64 -1.21 5.32 2.04
C VAL A 64 -0.63 6.61 2.59
N TRP A 65 0.03 7.40 1.75
CA TRP A 65 0.67 8.66 2.10
C TRP A 65 0.69 9.56 0.87
N GLY A 66 0.60 10.88 0.99
CA GLY A 66 0.70 11.74 -0.19
C GLY A 66 0.30 13.20 -0.05
N GLU A 67 0.20 13.82 -1.23
CA GLU A 67 0.02 15.26 -1.49
C GLU A 67 1.09 16.11 -0.82
N LYS A 68 2.36 15.75 -1.08
CA LYS A 68 3.52 16.47 -0.54
C LYS A 68 4.49 16.80 -1.65
N SER A 69 4.61 18.09 -1.91
CA SER A 69 5.63 18.65 -2.78
C SER A 69 7.05 18.29 -2.30
N MET A 70 7.84 17.74 -3.24
CA MET A 70 9.19 17.22 -3.06
C MET A 70 10.14 17.82 -4.11
N THR A 71 11.15 18.52 -3.63
CA THR A 71 12.26 19.03 -4.47
C THR A 71 13.51 18.15 -4.35
N THR A 72 14.42 18.24 -5.32
CA THR A 72 15.70 17.51 -5.30
C THR A 72 16.45 17.73 -3.99
N GLY A 73 16.83 16.63 -3.32
CA GLY A 73 17.52 16.62 -2.02
C GLY A 73 16.59 16.58 -0.81
N GLN A 74 15.30 16.88 -0.96
CA GLN A 74 14.34 16.92 0.13
C GLN A 74 14.03 15.51 0.67
N SER A 75 13.81 15.42 1.99
CA SER A 75 13.35 14.21 2.65
C SER A 75 12.04 14.45 3.39
N ARG A 76 11.21 13.41 3.49
CA ARG A 76 9.99 13.41 4.29
C ARG A 76 9.85 12.11 5.07
N GLU A 77 9.42 12.24 6.31
CA GLU A 77 8.98 11.12 7.13
C GLU A 77 7.58 10.66 6.68
N VAL A 78 7.35 9.36 6.73
CA VAL A 78 6.14 8.70 6.22
C VAL A 78 5.48 7.91 7.35
N TYR A 79 6.20 6.96 7.95
CA TYR A 79 5.73 6.05 9.01
C TYR A 79 4.45 5.26 8.73
N GLU A 80 4.14 5.01 7.46
CA GLU A 80 2.97 4.24 7.05
C GLU A 80 3.23 2.75 6.99
N ARG A 81 2.28 1.97 7.54
CA ARG A 81 2.35 0.51 7.61
C ARG A 81 1.19 -0.15 6.87
N ARG A 82 1.49 -1.21 6.12
CA ARG A 82 0.47 -2.09 5.53
C ARG A 82 0.82 -3.55 5.71
N TYR A 83 -0.20 -4.35 6.02
CA TYR A 83 -0.13 -5.80 6.03
C TYR A 83 -0.30 -6.34 4.61
N PHE A 84 0.34 -7.46 4.30
CA PHE A 84 0.23 -8.13 3.02
C PHE A 84 0.52 -9.63 3.15
N ASN A 85 -0.05 -10.42 2.23
CA ASN A 85 0.28 -11.83 2.07
C ASN A 85 1.22 -12.03 0.85
N GLY A 86 2.18 -12.94 0.96
CA GLY A 86 3.16 -13.23 -0.09
C GLY A 86 4.09 -12.06 -0.39
N SER A 87 3.70 -11.20 -1.32
CA SER A 87 4.45 -10.01 -1.73
C SER A 87 3.54 -8.82 -1.98
N THR A 88 4.04 -7.60 -1.77
CA THR A 88 3.32 -6.37 -2.13
C THR A 88 4.21 -5.39 -2.87
N ARG A 89 3.60 -4.58 -3.74
CA ARG A 89 4.27 -3.52 -4.49
C ARG A 89 4.17 -2.21 -3.73
N VAL A 90 5.30 -1.54 -3.57
CA VAL A 90 5.41 -0.16 -3.11
C VAL A 90 5.72 0.70 -4.32
N ALA A 91 4.93 1.75 -4.55
CA ALA A 91 5.12 2.65 -5.69
C ALA A 91 4.92 4.10 -5.29
N LEU A 92 5.74 4.97 -5.88
CA LEU A 92 5.67 6.41 -5.75
C LEU A 92 5.12 7.01 -7.04
N PHE A 93 4.36 8.08 -6.90
CA PHE A 93 3.69 8.78 -7.98
C PHE A 93 3.73 10.29 -7.75
N ASP A 94 3.67 11.04 -8.84
CA ASP A 94 3.40 12.47 -8.89
C ASP A 94 1.91 12.67 -9.11
N GLU A 95 1.28 13.55 -8.32
CA GLU A 95 -0.14 13.84 -8.45
C GLU A 95 -0.36 15.04 -9.38
N ASP A 96 -1.08 14.78 -10.48
CA ASP A 96 -1.39 15.78 -11.49
C ASP A 96 -2.90 15.99 -11.61
N LEU A 97 -3.32 17.11 -12.20
CA LEU A 97 -4.72 17.30 -12.61
C LEU A 97 -5.18 16.29 -13.70
N GLY A 98 -4.24 15.52 -14.26
CA GLY A 98 -4.42 14.54 -15.33
C GLY A 98 -4.07 13.12 -14.89
N ARG A 99 -3.14 12.49 -15.63
CA ARG A 99 -2.66 11.15 -15.32
C ARG A 99 -1.42 11.27 -14.44
N ASP A 100 -1.49 10.71 -13.25
CA ASP A 100 -0.37 10.64 -12.31
C ASP A 100 0.87 9.96 -12.92
N ASP A 101 2.00 10.61 -12.72
CA ASP A 101 3.28 10.16 -13.22
C ASP A 101 3.94 9.17 -12.27
N GLN A 102 4.34 7.99 -12.78
CA GLN A 102 4.94 6.98 -11.91
C GLN A 102 6.43 7.29 -11.66
N LEU A 103 6.74 7.77 -10.47
CA LEU A 103 8.10 8.12 -10.01
C LEU A 103 8.99 6.90 -9.75
N GLY A 104 8.40 5.71 -9.60
CA GLY A 104 9.12 4.44 -9.50
C GLY A 104 8.44 3.44 -8.56
N SER A 105 8.95 2.20 -8.52
CA SER A 105 8.39 1.15 -7.66
C SER A 105 9.35 0.01 -7.36
N PHE A 106 9.06 -0.74 -6.32
CA PHE A 106 9.71 -2.00 -5.99
C PHE A 106 8.72 -2.97 -5.32
N THR A 107 9.09 -4.25 -5.28
CA THR A 107 8.29 -5.30 -4.64
C THR A 107 9.00 -5.79 -3.38
N VAL A 108 8.24 -5.97 -2.31
CA VAL A 108 8.71 -6.59 -1.07
C VAL A 108 8.01 -7.92 -0.83
N SER A 109 8.74 -8.90 -0.31
CA SER A 109 8.22 -10.25 -0.05
C SER A 109 8.78 -10.92 1.20
N GLY A 110 9.96 -10.52 1.69
CA GLY A 110 10.60 -11.10 2.87
C GLY A 110 10.94 -10.06 3.93
N ALA A 111 11.12 -10.51 5.17
CA ALA A 111 11.55 -9.66 6.27
C ALA A 111 12.91 -9.00 5.98
N THR A 112 13.10 -7.78 6.47
CA THR A 112 14.38 -7.09 6.38
C THR A 112 15.10 -7.16 7.72
N ASN A 113 16.44 -7.19 7.71
CA ASN A 113 17.24 -7.09 8.92
C ASN A 113 17.40 -5.61 9.34
N GLY A 114 16.30 -5.01 9.81
CA GLY A 114 16.22 -3.58 10.11
C GLY A 114 15.78 -2.73 8.92
N THR A 115 16.15 -1.45 8.92
CA THR A 115 15.80 -0.51 7.84
C THR A 115 16.60 -0.82 6.58
N ALA A 116 15.90 -1.11 5.50
CA ALA A 116 16.43 -1.24 4.15
C ALA A 116 16.17 0.05 3.35
N ILE A 117 16.91 0.21 2.24
CA ILE A 117 16.75 1.32 1.30
C ILE A 117 16.52 0.74 -0.08
N ALA A 118 15.45 1.19 -0.75
CA ALA A 118 15.19 0.92 -2.16
C ALA A 118 15.33 2.22 -2.96
N ARG A 119 16.24 2.23 -3.94
CA ARG A 119 16.33 3.28 -4.96
C ARG A 119 15.32 2.97 -6.06
N VAL A 120 14.42 3.89 -6.35
CA VAL A 120 13.45 3.80 -7.46
C VAL A 120 13.55 5.02 -8.36
N SER A 121 13.23 4.83 -9.64
CA SER A 121 13.27 5.89 -10.65
C SER A 121 12.15 5.71 -11.67
N GLY A 122 11.66 6.81 -12.22
CA GLY A 122 10.51 6.86 -13.13
C GLY A 122 10.14 8.30 -13.44
N SER A 123 9.57 8.54 -14.63
CA SER A 123 9.20 9.88 -15.13
C SER A 123 10.25 10.96 -14.87
N GLY A 124 11.55 10.69 -15.09
CA GLY A 124 12.60 11.69 -14.89
C GLY A 124 13.06 11.93 -13.43
N SER A 125 12.34 11.39 -12.44
CA SER A 125 12.65 11.47 -11.02
C SER A 125 13.37 10.23 -10.48
N SER A 126 13.93 10.35 -9.27
CA SER A 126 14.60 9.28 -8.54
C SER A 126 14.49 9.48 -7.03
N TYR A 127 14.12 8.43 -6.31
CA TYR A 127 13.85 8.44 -4.87
C TYR A 127 14.58 7.31 -4.14
N ASP A 128 15.05 7.60 -2.93
CA ASP A 128 15.34 6.60 -1.92
C ASP A 128 14.13 6.40 -1.01
N VAL A 129 13.68 5.15 -0.90
CA VAL A 129 12.61 4.74 0.01
C VAL A 129 13.23 3.93 1.15
N TYR A 130 13.10 4.43 2.38
CA TYR A 130 13.57 3.78 3.59
C TYR A 130 12.42 2.97 4.18
N TYR A 131 12.57 1.65 4.24
CA TYR A 131 11.49 0.75 4.63
C TYR A 131 11.97 -0.39 5.53
N GLN A 132 11.03 -1.07 6.18
CA GLN A 132 11.30 -2.28 6.95
C GLN A 132 10.15 -3.27 6.75
N VAL A 133 10.48 -4.54 6.55
CA VAL A 133 9.49 -5.62 6.45
C VAL A 133 9.57 -6.49 7.69
N PHE A 134 8.42 -6.73 8.31
CA PHE A 134 8.22 -7.61 9.45
C PHE A 134 7.48 -8.86 8.96
N ALA A 135 7.91 -10.03 9.43
CA ALA A 135 7.31 -11.32 9.16
C ALA A 135 7.11 -12.07 10.49
#